data_AF-K1PRR0-F1
#
_entry.id   AF-K1PRR0-F1
#
_cell.length_a   1.000
_cell.length_b   1.000
_cell.length_c   1.000
_cell.angle_alpha   90.00
_cell.angle_beta   90.00
_cell.angle_gamma   90.00
#
_symmetry.space_group_name_H-M   'P 1'
#
loop_
_entity.id
_entity.type
_entity.pdbx_description
1 polymer ?
#
loop_
_entity_poly.entity_id
_entity_poly.type
_entity_poly.pdbx_seq_one_letter_code
_entity_poly.pdbx_strand_id
1 'polypeptide(L)'
;MAAADINTAQFSLQCGLCNQPFHRFCNTCQLCLCEDCIGKHVRSLPLRQHDIVPYINRREQKVCPRCIHHPYQTFEAYCQHCDVPICIGCLAGSQHETHEIINVGEMRKLIKKETEEITNLIYKNGTAKFKVIRKNFTI
;
A
#
# COMPACT_ATOMS: atom_id res chain seq x y z
N MET A 1 -44.78 -5.80 9.98
CA MET A 1 -43.96 -6.20 11.15
C MET A 1 -43.65 -7.67 10.99
N ALA A 2 -42.43 -8.20 10.96
CA ALA A 2 -41.12 -7.67 11.33
C ALA A 2 -40.11 -8.03 10.23
N ALA A 3 -39.11 -7.15 10.05
CA ALA A 3 -38.05 -7.30 9.07
C ALA A 3 -37.06 -8.38 9.52
N ALA A 4 -36.61 -9.16 8.54
CA ALA A 4 -35.64 -10.23 8.69
C ALA A 4 -34.34 -9.74 9.36
N ASP A 5 -33.84 -10.57 10.28
CA ASP A 5 -32.54 -10.48 10.91
C ASP A 5 -31.42 -10.38 9.86
N ILE A 6 -30.89 -9.18 9.69
CA ILE A 6 -29.61 -9.00 9.01
C ILE A 6 -28.55 -9.05 10.11
N ASN A 7 -27.98 -10.24 10.31
CA ASN A 7 -26.73 -10.44 11.01
C ASN A 7 -25.61 -9.71 10.23
N THR A 8 -25.54 -8.39 10.40
CA THR A 8 -24.41 -7.59 9.96
C THR A 8 -23.33 -7.76 11.01
N ALA A 9 -22.34 -8.60 10.71
CA ALA A 9 -21.03 -8.45 11.31
C ALA A 9 -20.60 -7.00 11.05
N GLN A 10 -20.75 -6.13 12.05
CA GLN A 10 -20.28 -4.76 11.97
C GLN A 10 -18.76 -4.85 11.89
N PHE A 11 -18.21 -4.76 10.68
CA PHE A 11 -16.80 -4.39 10.53
C PHE A 11 -16.68 -3.01 11.17
N SER A 12 -16.26 -2.96 12.43
CA SER A 12 -15.85 -1.71 13.03
C SER A 12 -14.68 -1.23 12.18
N LEU A 13 -14.96 -0.21 11.39
CA LEU A 13 -13.96 0.50 10.62
C LEU A 13 -12.98 1.10 11.63
N GLN A 14 -11.77 0.52 11.71
CA GLN A 14 -10.75 0.81 12.72
C GLN A 14 -9.61 1.69 12.19
N CYS A 15 -9.15 2.59 13.06
CA CYS A 15 -8.03 3.49 12.84
C CYS A 15 -6.79 2.66 12.55
N GLY A 16 -6.10 2.95 11.45
CA GLY A 16 -4.97 2.16 11.00
C GLY A 16 -3.70 2.32 11.84
N LEU A 17 -3.77 2.99 12.99
CA LEU A 17 -2.65 3.27 13.91
C LEU A 17 -2.87 2.73 15.32
N CYS A 18 -4.11 2.72 15.82
CA CYS A 18 -4.43 2.32 17.19
C CYS A 18 -5.64 1.37 17.28
N ASN A 19 -6.20 0.96 16.15
CA ASN A 19 -7.35 0.06 16.06
C ASN A 19 -8.63 0.54 16.78
N GLN A 20 -8.70 1.81 17.18
CA GLN A 20 -9.93 2.45 17.69
C GLN A 20 -10.89 2.78 16.53
N PRO A 21 -12.20 2.98 16.77
CA PRO A 21 -13.12 3.46 15.72
C PRO A 21 -12.59 4.74 15.03
N PHE A 22 -12.78 4.85 13.71
CA PHE A 22 -12.34 6.03 12.96
C PHE A 22 -13.51 6.78 12.31
N HIS A 23 -13.26 8.06 12.02
CA HIS A 23 -14.21 8.91 11.28
C HIS A 23 -13.55 9.70 10.14
N ARG A 24 -12.22 9.75 10.10
CA ARG A 24 -11.44 10.51 9.12
C ARG A 24 -10.59 9.61 8.24
N PHE A 25 -10.28 10.10 7.06
CA PHE A 25 -9.43 9.45 6.09
C PHE A 25 -8.44 10.44 5.51
N CYS A 26 -7.15 10.09 5.49
CA CYS A 26 -6.13 10.84 4.77
C CYS A 26 -6.02 10.31 3.34
N ASN A 27 -6.44 11.09 2.34
CA ASN A 27 -6.32 10.73 0.93
C ASN A 27 -4.87 10.68 0.46
N THR A 28 -3.99 11.51 1.02
CA THR A 28 -2.55 11.49 0.68
C THR A 28 -1.90 10.17 1.10
N CYS A 29 -2.22 9.68 2.31
CA CYS A 29 -1.58 8.50 2.89
C CYS A 29 -2.43 7.23 2.81
N GLN A 30 -3.64 7.33 2.25
CA GLN A 30 -4.62 6.23 2.15
C GLN A 30 -4.85 5.54 3.51
N LEU A 31 -5.08 6.35 4.54
CA LEU A 31 -5.08 5.89 5.93
C LEU A 31 -6.33 6.36 6.69
N CYS A 32 -7.03 5.41 7.33
CA CYS A 32 -8.11 5.69 8.27
C CYS A 32 -7.58 6.15 9.62
N LEU A 33 -8.15 7.23 10.16
CA LEU A 33 -7.67 7.92 11.36
C LEU A 33 -8.81 8.23 12.34
N CYS A 34 -8.62 7.92 13.61
CA CYS A 34 -9.39 8.52 14.70
C CYS A 34 -8.88 9.94 14.98
N GLU A 35 -9.67 10.77 15.67
CA GLU A 35 -9.35 12.18 15.91
C GLU A 35 -8.01 12.37 16.65
N ASP A 36 -7.75 11.55 17.66
CA ASP A 36 -6.51 11.60 18.44
C ASP A 36 -5.25 11.29 17.62
N CYS A 37 -5.40 10.51 16.55
CA CYS A 37 -4.29 10.09 15.71
C CYS A 37 -3.96 11.10 14.60
N ILE A 38 -4.86 12.03 14.26
CA ILE A 38 -4.66 13.01 13.19
C ILE A 38 -3.42 13.87 13.45
N GLY A 39 -3.32 14.46 14.65
CA GLY A 39 -2.19 15.33 15.00
C GLY A 39 -0.85 14.58 15.00
N LYS A 40 -0.83 13.33 15.49
CA LYS A 40 0.37 12.47 15.46
C LYS A 40 0.76 12.13 14.02
N HIS A 41 -0.22 11.77 13.19
CA HIS A 41 -0.02 11.44 11.78
C HIS A 41 0.62 12.59 10.99
N VAL A 42 0.05 13.81 11.08
CA VAL A 42 0.59 14.98 10.37
C VAL A 42 2.02 15.30 10.83
N ARG A 43 2.28 15.25 12.14
CA ARG A 43 3.62 15.51 12.70
C ARG A 43 4.66 14.45 12.33
N SER A 44 4.25 13.21 12.08
CA SER A 44 5.16 12.14 11.65
C SER A 44 5.71 12.34 10.24
N LEU A 45 5.04 13.16 9.42
CA LEU A 45 5.40 13.43 8.02
C LEU A 45 5.30 14.93 7.72
N PRO A 46 6.17 15.76 8.33
CA PRO A 46 6.04 17.21 8.31
C PRO A 46 6.26 17.82 6.91
N LEU A 47 7.03 17.14 6.05
CA LEU A 47 7.30 17.58 4.68
C LEU A 47 6.15 17.23 3.71
N ARG A 48 5.10 16.53 4.17
CA ARG A 48 3.98 16.11 3.34
C ARG A 48 2.72 16.88 3.66
N GLN A 49 2.02 17.29 2.61
CA GLN A 49 0.68 17.84 2.72
C GLN A 49 -0.36 16.72 2.81
N HIS A 50 -1.14 16.73 3.89
CA HIS A 50 -2.15 15.71 4.17
C HIS A 50 -3.54 16.22 3.81
N ASP A 51 -4.24 15.53 2.90
CA ASP A 51 -5.65 15.76 2.58
C ASP A 51 -6.54 14.89 3.47
N ILE A 52 -6.90 15.40 4.64
CA ILE A 52 -7.70 14.68 5.65
C ILE A 52 -9.17 15.08 5.52
N VAL A 53 -10.00 14.11 5.15
CA VAL A 53 -11.43 14.29 4.87
C VAL A 53 -12.29 13.37 5.74
N PRO A 54 -13.59 13.65 5.90
CA PRO A 54 -14.54 12.63 6.37
C PRO A 54 -14.45 11.37 5.51
N TYR A 55 -14.56 10.18 6.09
CA TYR A 55 -14.39 8.91 5.35
C TYR A 55 -15.34 8.75 4.16
N ILE A 56 -16.53 9.35 4.22
CA ILE A 56 -17.50 9.35 3.12
C ILE A 56 -16.97 10.06 1.86
N ASN A 57 -16.02 10.98 2.02
CA ASN A 57 -15.42 11.78 0.94
C ASN A 57 -14.03 11.24 0.55
N ARG A 58 -13.69 10.03 0.97
CA ARG A 58 -12.40 9.42 0.63
C ARG A 58 -12.28 9.20 -0.87
N ARG A 59 -11.08 9.43 -1.38
CA ARG A 59 -10.66 9.10 -2.73
C ARG A 59 -9.72 7.91 -2.63
N GLU A 60 -10.29 6.71 -2.69
CA GLU A 60 -9.50 5.47 -2.64
C GLU A 60 -8.56 5.40 -3.84
N GLN A 61 -7.30 5.14 -3.56
CA GLN A 61 -6.26 4.82 -4.54
C GLN A 61 -5.83 3.36 -4.35
N LYS A 62 -4.99 2.85 -5.26
CA LYS A 62 -4.39 1.53 -5.08
C LYS A 62 -3.71 1.46 -3.72
N VAL A 63 -4.15 0.52 -2.88
CA VAL A 63 -3.61 0.32 -1.54
C VAL A 63 -2.17 -0.14 -1.66
N CYS A 64 -1.24 0.71 -1.24
CA CYS A 64 0.15 0.31 -1.03
C CYS A 64 0.31 -0.21 0.41
N PRO A 65 1.04 -1.32 0.61
CA PRO A 65 1.36 -1.78 1.95
C PRO A 65 2.21 -0.75 2.70
N ARG A 66 2.13 -0.81 4.03
CA ARG A 66 2.82 0.12 4.92
C ARG A 66 4.10 -0.52 5.49
N CYS A 67 5.07 0.34 5.76
CA CYS A 67 6.32 -0.10 6.37
C CYS A 67 6.07 -0.56 7.81
N ILE A 68 6.62 -1.71 8.18
CA ILE A 68 6.53 -2.25 9.55
C ILE A 68 7.28 -1.37 10.56
N HIS A 69 8.39 -0.74 10.14
CA HIS A 69 9.20 0.14 10.98
C HIS A 69 8.68 1.58 10.99
N HIS A 70 7.98 1.98 9.93
CA HIS A 70 7.41 3.33 9.77
C HIS A 70 5.91 3.21 9.43
N PRO A 71 5.05 2.89 10.41
CA PRO A 71 3.65 2.53 10.17
C PRO A 71 2.76 3.67 9.62
N TYR A 72 3.28 4.89 9.64
CA TYR A 72 2.66 6.08 9.04
C TYR A 72 2.99 6.24 7.55
N GLN A 73 3.91 5.43 7.02
CA GLN A 73 4.44 5.57 5.67
C GLN A 73 4.14 4.35 4.81
N THR A 74 3.75 4.64 3.58
CA THR A 74 3.69 3.66 2.49
C THR A 74 5.07 3.51 1.84
N PHE A 75 5.26 2.43 1.10
CA PHE A 75 6.46 2.28 0.27
C PHE A 75 6.41 3.13 -0.99
N GLU A 76 7.54 3.72 -1.33
CA GLU A 76 7.65 4.74 -2.39
C GLU A 76 8.91 4.61 -3.24
N ALA A 77 9.83 3.76 -2.81
CA ALA A 77 11.03 3.42 -3.55
C ALA A 77 11.30 1.92 -3.40
N TYR A 78 12.27 1.44 -4.15
CA TYR A 78 12.70 0.04 -4.14
C TYR A 78 14.21 -0.04 -3.96
N CYS A 79 14.65 -0.83 -2.99
CA CYS A 79 16.06 -1.16 -2.81
C CYS A 79 16.38 -2.39 -3.65
N GLN A 80 17.17 -2.24 -4.71
CA GLN A 80 17.53 -3.38 -5.57
C GLN A 80 18.46 -4.36 -4.88
N HIS A 81 19.35 -3.86 -4.02
CA HIS A 81 20.31 -4.71 -3.31
C HIS A 81 19.64 -5.64 -2.30
N CYS A 82 18.59 -5.15 -1.64
CA CYS A 82 17.84 -5.92 -0.64
C CYS A 82 16.60 -6.60 -1.23
N ASP A 83 16.25 -6.30 -2.48
CA ASP A 83 15.05 -6.79 -3.15
C ASP A 83 13.74 -6.49 -2.38
N VAL A 84 13.63 -5.29 -1.79
CA VAL A 84 12.47 -4.89 -0.97
C VAL A 84 11.99 -3.47 -1.28
N PRO A 85 10.66 -3.22 -1.20
CA PRO A 85 10.12 -1.88 -1.24
C PRO A 85 10.43 -1.14 0.08
N ILE A 86 10.75 0.15 -0.01
CA ILE A 86 11.16 0.97 1.14
C ILE A 86 10.41 2.32 1.16
N CYS A 87 10.24 2.87 2.36
CA CYS A 87 9.58 4.16 2.58
C CYS A 87 10.61 5.27 2.83
N ILE A 88 10.16 6.52 2.93
CA ILE A 88 11.04 7.68 3.16
C ILE A 88 11.87 7.53 4.45
N GLY A 89 11.30 6.97 5.51
CA GLY A 89 12.01 6.70 6.76
C GLY A 89 13.13 5.68 6.60
N CYS A 90 12.94 4.66 5.75
CA CYS A 90 14.00 3.72 5.42
C CYS A 90 15.11 4.37 4.58
N LEU A 91 14.76 5.30 3.69
CA LEU A 91 15.73 6.08 2.91
C LEU A 91 16.56 7.04 3.78
N ALA A 92 15.93 7.65 4.78
CA ALA A 92 16.60 8.55 5.71
C ALA A 92 17.44 7.81 6.77
N GLY A 93 17.27 6.49 6.90
CA GLY A 93 18.06 5.66 7.80
C GLY A 93 19.33 5.12 7.15
N SER A 94 20.28 4.66 7.97
CA SER A 94 21.54 4.09 7.49
C SER A 94 21.42 2.70 6.86
N GLN A 95 20.28 2.02 7.01
CA GLN A 95 20.07 0.62 6.58
C GLN A 95 20.20 0.44 5.05
N HIS A 96 19.95 1.50 4.28
CA HIS A 96 20.00 1.46 2.82
C HIS A 96 20.87 2.57 2.22
N GLU A 97 21.75 3.20 3.03
CA GLU A 97 22.50 4.40 2.65
C GLU A 97 23.39 4.20 1.41
N THR A 98 23.97 3.02 1.25
CA THR A 98 24.88 2.68 0.14
C THR A 98 24.24 1.78 -0.90
N HIS A 99 22.96 1.46 -0.77
CA HIS A 99 22.28 0.56 -1.70
C HIS A 99 21.71 1.34 -2.88
N GLU A 100 21.67 0.68 -4.04
CA GLU A 100 20.99 1.23 -5.22
C GLU A 100 19.48 1.25 -5.00
N ILE A 101 18.93 2.46 -5.05
CA ILE A 101 17.53 2.75 -4.88
C ILE A 101 16.96 3.21 -6.22
N ILE A 102 15.90 2.56 -6.66
CA ILE A 102 15.14 2.96 -7.86
C ILE A 102 13.73 3.39 -7.49
N ASN A 103 13.08 4.14 -8.37
CA ASN A 103 11.69 4.52 -8.16
C ASN A 103 10.73 3.36 -8.49
N VAL A 104 9.48 3.47 -8.02
CA VAL A 104 8.44 2.45 -8.26
C VAL A 104 8.15 2.22 -9.75
N GLY A 105 8.31 3.23 -10.59
CA GLY A 105 8.13 3.10 -12.04
C GLY A 105 9.18 2.20 -12.69
N GLU A 106 10.44 2.32 -12.28
CA GLU A 106 11.55 1.48 -12.73
C GLU A 106 11.41 0.06 -12.18
N MET A 107 11.09 -0.09 -10.90
CA MET A 107 10.78 -1.39 -10.28
C MET A 107 9.70 -2.14 -11.08
N ARG A 108 8.61 -1.46 -11.46
CA ARG A 108 7.54 -2.07 -12.27
C ARG A 108 8.04 -2.57 -13.62
N LYS A 109 8.98 -1.87 -14.26
CA LYS A 109 9.58 -2.31 -15.54
C LYS A 109 10.43 -3.56 -15.36
N LEU A 110 11.23 -3.62 -14.29
CA LEU A 110 12.05 -4.80 -13.97
C LEU A 110 11.18 -6.02 -13.71
N ILE A 111 10.20 -5.92 -12.80
CA ILE A 111 9.27 -7.00 -12.50
C ILE A 111 8.52 -7.45 -13.75
N LYS A 112 8.09 -6.52 -14.60
CA LYS A 112 7.42 -6.86 -15.87
C LYS A 112 8.34 -7.67 -16.79
N LYS A 113 9.60 -7.25 -16.94
CA LYS A 113 10.57 -7.96 -17.77
C LYS A 113 10.84 -9.37 -17.24
N GLU A 114 11.11 -9.50 -15.94
CA GLU A 114 11.37 -10.79 -15.29
C GLU A 114 10.17 -11.74 -15.38
N THR A 115 8.96 -11.22 -15.16
CA THR A 115 7.73 -12.03 -15.28
C THR A 115 7.49 -12.49 -16.71
N GLU A 116 7.80 -11.67 -17.73
CA GLU A 116 7.75 -12.06 -19.14
C GLU A 116 8.78 -13.15 -19.47
N GLU A 117 10.01 -13.02 -18.97
CA GLU A 117 11.06 -14.03 -19.13
C GLU A 117 10.69 -15.37 -18.48
N ILE A 118 10.25 -15.35 -17.22
CA ILE A 118 9.77 -16.55 -16.50
C ILE A 118 8.59 -17.19 -17.25
N THR A 119 7.64 -16.37 -17.69
CA THR A 119 6.47 -16.87 -18.44
C THR A 119 6.90 -17.56 -19.73
N ASN A 120 7.84 -16.98 -20.47
CA ASN A 120 8.39 -17.58 -21.69
C ASN A 120 9.13 -18.89 -21.40
N LEU A 121 9.89 -18.98 -20.30
CA LEU A 121 10.55 -20.21 -19.88
C LEU A 121 9.54 -21.30 -19.52
N ILE A 122 8.47 -20.96 -18.79
CA ILE A 122 7.38 -21.89 -18.47
C ILE A 122 6.71 -22.42 -19.75
N TYR A 123 6.43 -21.55 -20.73
CA TYR A 123 5.85 -21.95 -22.01
C TYR A 123 6.79 -22.86 -22.83
N LYS A 124 8.10 -22.60 -22.81
CA LYS A 124 9.11 -23.41 -23.52
C LYS A 124 9.36 -24.76 -22.84
N ASN A 125 9.30 -24.82 -21.51
CA ASN A 125 9.64 -26.00 -20.72
C ASN A 125 8.44 -26.94 -20.45
N GLY A 126 7.26 -26.65 -21.01
CA GLY A 126 6.22 -27.67 -21.21
C GLY A 126 5.52 -28.18 -19.95
N THR A 127 5.50 -27.46 -18.83
CA THR A 127 4.67 -27.83 -17.67
C THR A 127 3.33 -27.13 -17.74
N ALA A 128 2.33 -27.84 -18.27
CA ALA A 128 0.88 -27.62 -18.16
C ALA A 128 0.33 -26.20 -18.42
N LYS A 129 -0.64 -26.13 -19.33
CA LYS A 129 -1.44 -24.95 -19.67
C LYS A 129 -2.15 -24.35 -18.43
N PHE A 130 -1.48 -23.49 -17.67
CA PHE A 130 -2.17 -22.61 -16.72
C PHE A 130 -2.79 -21.47 -17.49
N LYS A 131 -4.13 -21.44 -17.54
CA LYS A 131 -4.90 -20.33 -18.09
C LYS A 131 -4.64 -19.12 -17.20
N VAL A 132 -3.73 -18.23 -17.62
CA VAL A 132 -3.54 -16.93 -16.97
C VAL A 132 -4.87 -16.19 -17.08
N ILE A 133 -5.63 -16.16 -15.99
CA ILE A 133 -6.80 -15.29 -15.88
C ILE A 133 -6.25 -13.88 -15.86
N ARG A 134 -6.22 -13.23 -17.03
CA ARG A 134 -6.06 -11.79 -17.12
C ARG A 134 -7.25 -11.17 -16.38
N LYS A 135 -7.08 -10.89 -15.08
CA LYS A 135 -7.92 -9.88 -14.44
C LYS A 135 -7.56 -8.57 -15.12
N ASN A 136 -8.45 -8.13 -16.01
CA ASN A 136 -8.37 -6.82 -16.66
C ASN A 136 -8.32 -5.76 -15.58
N PHE A 137 -7.11 -5.31 -15.24
CA PHE A 137 -6.91 -4.02 -14.61
C PHE A 137 -7.00 -2.99 -15.73
N THR A 138 -8.22 -2.51 -15.96
CA THR A 138 -8.44 -1.24 -16.67
C THR A 138 -7.84 -0.13 -15.82
N ILE A 139 -6.97 0.67 -16.44
CA ILE A 139 -6.34 1.86 -15.84
C ILE A 139 -7.39 2.95 -15.70
#